data_AF-A0A0F9T473-F1
#
_entry.id   AF-A0A0F9T473-F1
#
_cell.length_a   1.000
_cell.length_b   1.000
_cell.length_c   1.000
_cell.angle_alpha   90.00
_cell.angle_beta   90.00
_cell.angle_gamma   90.00
#
_symmetry.space_group_name_H-M   'P 1'
#
loop_
_entity.id
_entity.type
_entity.pdbx_description
1 polymer ?
#
loop_
_entity_poly.entity_id
_entity_poly.type
_entity_poly.pdbx_seq_one_letter_code
_entity_poly.pdbx_strand_id
1 'polypeptide(L)'
;MANFKGDGGMIFLMFFGLILVATLIIPIADQVFVETNTFTNTNETVTIPAVNETLDLGGRTLLTSVSVVNSTGFEVDGMFLQTGFTNGGLRSVQLTINQTASAEAGNSGNVSYTYEPDGYVSGGTASITLLIVLFAALAGLVFVVVALFGNDSFKKLIGRK
;
A
#
# COMPACT_ATOMS: atom_id res chain seq x y z
N MET A 1 -31.33 22.67 -23.36
CA MET A 1 -31.17 22.35 -21.93
C MET A 1 -31.89 21.04 -21.67
N ALA A 2 -31.15 19.94 -21.51
CA ALA A 2 -31.75 18.62 -21.32
C ALA A 2 -32.54 18.59 -19.99
N ASN A 3 -33.84 18.37 -20.08
CA ASN A 3 -34.75 18.36 -18.94
C ASN A 3 -34.75 16.94 -18.36
N PHE A 4 -33.90 16.67 -17.37
CA PHE A 4 -33.80 15.38 -16.67
C PHE A 4 -35.01 15.11 -15.74
N LYS A 5 -36.24 15.31 -16.24
CA LYS A 5 -37.48 14.91 -15.58
C LYS A 5 -37.80 13.47 -15.96
N GLY A 6 -37.09 12.52 -15.36
CA GLY A 6 -37.34 11.10 -15.55
C GLY A 6 -36.22 10.24 -14.98
N ASP A 7 -36.53 8.98 -14.68
CA ASP A 7 -35.68 7.98 -14.01
C ASP A 7 -34.20 7.96 -14.45
N GLY A 8 -33.91 8.30 -15.71
CA GLY A 8 -32.54 8.44 -16.22
C GLY A 8 -31.70 9.52 -15.55
N GLY A 9 -32.31 10.64 -15.11
CA GLY A 9 -31.62 11.67 -14.33
C GLY A 9 -31.16 11.18 -12.95
N MET A 10 -31.96 10.30 -12.33
CA MET A 10 -31.63 9.71 -11.03
C MET A 10 -30.53 8.67 -11.14
N ILE A 11 -30.59 7.81 -12.15
CA ILE A 11 -29.54 6.84 -12.45
C ILE A 11 -28.23 7.60 -12.73
N PHE A 12 -28.28 8.64 -13.56
CA PHE A 12 -27.11 9.48 -13.85
C PHE A 12 -26.53 10.14 -12.59
N LEU A 13 -27.36 10.69 -11.71
CA LEU A 13 -26.93 11.31 -10.46
C LEU A 13 -26.31 10.30 -9.49
N MET A 14 -26.82 9.07 -9.44
CA MET A 14 -26.26 8.00 -8.63
C MET A 14 -24.90 7.53 -9.14
N PHE A 15 -24.77 7.32 -10.45
CA PHE A 15 -23.49 6.97 -11.07
C PHE A 15 -22.45 8.06 -10.85
N PHE A 16 -22.83 9.32 -11.06
CA PHE A 16 -21.94 10.45 -10.83
C PHE A 16 -21.53 10.56 -9.35
N GLY A 17 -22.49 10.43 -8.43
CA GLY A 17 -22.23 10.45 -6.99
C GLY A 17 -21.31 9.31 -6.55
N LEU A 18 -21.52 8.09 -7.05
CA LEU A 18 -20.66 6.94 -6.75
C LEU A 18 -19.24 7.10 -7.31
N ILE A 19 -19.09 7.63 -8.53
CA ILE A 19 -17.78 7.91 -9.12
C ILE A 19 -17.05 8.97 -8.30
N LEU A 20 -17.75 10.03 -7.88
CA LEU A 20 -17.16 11.08 -7.06
C LEU A 20 -16.72 10.55 -5.68
N VAL A 21 -17.53 9.69 -5.06
CA VAL A 21 -17.16 9.03 -3.80
C VAL A 21 -15.95 8.11 -4.00
N ALA A 22 -15.96 7.27 -5.05
CA ALA A 22 -14.86 6.36 -5.32
C ALA A 22 -13.54 7.09 -5.59
N THR A 23 -13.58 8.15 -6.42
CA THR A 23 -12.39 8.95 -6.75
C THR A 23 -11.77 9.64 -5.54
N LEU A 24 -12.57 9.99 -4.53
CA LEU A 24 -12.06 10.56 -3.27
C LEU A 24 -11.54 9.49 -2.30
N ILE A 25 -12.18 8.32 -2.25
CA ILE A 25 -11.84 7.26 -1.28
C ILE A 25 -10.63 6.44 -1.72
N ILE A 26 -10.48 6.12 -3.01
CA ILE A 26 -9.39 5.26 -3.51
C ILE A 26 -8.00 5.71 -3.04
N PRO A 27 -7.56 6.97 -3.22
CA PRO A 27 -6.21 7.36 -2.79
C PRO A 27 -6.02 7.30 -1.26
N ILE A 28 -7.09 7.56 -0.50
CA ILE A 28 -7.08 7.43 0.96
C ILE A 28 -6.93 5.96 1.33
N ALA A 29 -7.72 5.08 0.72
CA ALA A 29 -7.69 3.64 0.96
C ALA A 29 -6.31 3.04 0.64
N ASP A 30 -5.69 3.45 -0.45
CA ASP A 30 -4.34 3.03 -0.83
C ASP A 30 -3.31 3.45 0.23
N GLN A 31 -3.37 4.69 0.71
CA GLN A 31 -2.48 5.18 1.76
C GLN A 31 -2.69 4.41 3.08
N VAL A 32 -3.95 4.21 3.50
CA VAL A 32 -4.27 3.43 4.71
C VAL A 32 -3.75 2.00 4.58
N PHE A 33 -3.88 1.39 3.41
CA PHE A 33 -3.36 0.05 3.16
C PHE A 33 -1.84 0.00 3.33
N VAL A 34 -1.12 0.95 2.74
CA VAL A 34 0.34 1.04 2.89
C VAL A 34 0.71 1.24 4.36
N GLU A 35 0.08 2.16 5.07
CA GLU A 35 0.44 2.48 6.46
C GLU A 35 0.06 1.40 7.48
N THR A 36 -0.84 0.46 7.15
CA THR A 36 -1.33 -0.55 8.11
C THR A 36 -0.81 -1.95 7.85
N ASN A 37 -0.15 -2.18 6.72
CA ASN A 37 0.36 -3.49 6.33
C ASN A 37 1.89 -3.50 6.29
N THR A 38 2.43 -4.69 6.52
CA THR A 38 3.84 -4.99 6.28
C THR A 38 3.99 -5.53 4.87
N PHE A 39 5.14 -5.26 4.25
CA PHE A 39 5.42 -5.67 2.89
C PHE A 39 6.60 -6.62 2.87
N THR A 40 6.53 -7.63 2.01
CA THR A 40 7.63 -8.57 1.81
C THR A 40 8.13 -8.44 0.39
N ASN A 41 9.39 -8.04 0.25
CA ASN A 41 10.10 -8.12 -1.00
C ASN A 41 10.69 -9.53 -1.11
N THR A 42 10.51 -10.15 -2.27
CA THR A 42 11.05 -11.47 -2.56
C THR A 42 11.95 -11.38 -3.78
N ASN A 43 13.17 -11.89 -3.63
CA ASN A 43 14.15 -11.99 -4.70
C ASN A 43 14.46 -10.63 -5.40
N GLU A 44 14.42 -9.53 -4.65
CA GLU A 44 14.71 -8.20 -5.18
C GLU A 44 16.18 -8.12 -5.59
N THR A 45 16.43 -7.76 -6.84
CA THR A 45 17.79 -7.72 -7.40
C THR A 45 18.43 -6.38 -7.09
N VAL A 46 19.56 -6.41 -6.38
CA VAL A 46 20.29 -5.21 -5.92
C VAL A 46 21.77 -5.31 -6.27
N THR A 47 22.42 -4.17 -6.46
CA THR A 47 23.88 -4.12 -6.60
C THR A 47 24.50 -4.11 -5.21
N ILE A 48 25.29 -5.12 -4.88
CA ILE A 48 25.88 -5.28 -3.55
C ILE A 48 26.85 -4.11 -3.31
N PRO A 49 26.72 -3.38 -2.18
CA PRO A 49 27.58 -2.24 -1.89
C PRO A 49 29.03 -2.67 -1.68
N ALA A 50 29.96 -1.71 -1.66
CA ALA A 50 31.34 -1.99 -1.28
C ALA A 50 31.43 -2.40 0.20
N VAL A 51 32.58 -2.96 0.59
CA VAL A 51 32.74 -3.42 1.97
C VAL A 51 32.71 -2.26 2.95
N ASN A 52 31.90 -2.39 4.01
CA ASN A 52 31.59 -1.35 4.99
C ASN A 52 30.77 -0.17 4.45
N GLU A 53 30.28 -0.25 3.21
CA GLU A 53 29.27 0.68 2.69
C GLU A 53 27.86 0.10 2.91
N THR A 54 26.89 1.00 2.99
CA THR A 54 25.47 0.65 3.15
C THR A 54 24.71 0.99 1.87
N LEU A 55 23.90 0.05 1.40
CA LEU A 55 22.89 0.32 0.37
C LEU A 55 21.53 0.49 1.05
N ASP A 56 20.88 1.63 0.81
CA ASP A 56 19.51 1.87 1.24
C ASP A 56 18.52 1.06 0.39
N LEU A 57 17.68 0.27 1.04
CA LEU A 57 16.60 -0.52 0.47
C LEU A 57 15.24 0.05 0.87
N GLY A 58 14.19 -0.33 0.13
CA GLY A 58 12.83 0.12 0.43
C GLY A 58 12.34 -0.33 1.81
N GLY A 59 11.64 0.55 2.52
CA GLY A 59 11.06 0.28 3.83
C GLY A 59 11.76 0.97 4.98
N ARG A 60 11.02 1.28 6.04
CA ARG A 60 11.48 2.04 7.20
C ARG A 60 12.15 1.16 8.26
N THR A 61 11.52 0.04 8.57
CA THR A 61 11.94 -0.88 9.65
C THR A 61 12.01 -2.29 9.12
N LEU A 62 13.13 -2.97 9.34
CA LEU A 62 13.27 -4.40 9.07
C LEU A 62 12.56 -5.21 10.16
N LEU A 63 11.64 -6.08 9.79
CA LEU A 63 10.98 -7.00 10.72
C LEU A 63 11.65 -8.37 10.69
N THR A 64 11.80 -8.93 9.49
CA THR A 64 12.43 -10.24 9.28
C THR A 64 13.28 -10.21 8.02
N SER A 65 14.55 -10.57 8.18
CA SER A 65 15.41 -10.91 7.04
C SER A 65 15.11 -12.36 6.66
N VAL A 66 14.64 -12.59 5.43
CA VAL A 66 14.27 -13.93 4.96
C VAL A 66 15.45 -14.60 4.25
N SER A 67 16.15 -13.89 3.37
CA SER A 67 17.37 -14.39 2.74
C SER A 67 18.17 -13.28 2.06
N VAL A 68 19.48 -13.44 2.03
CA VAL A 68 20.41 -12.61 1.25
C VAL A 68 21.32 -13.57 0.48
N VAL A 69 21.15 -13.62 -0.85
CA VAL A 69 21.89 -14.53 -1.73
C VAL A 69 22.66 -13.74 -2.79
N ASN A 70 23.77 -14.30 -3.25
CA ASN A 70 24.53 -13.71 -4.35
C ASN A 70 23.86 -13.97 -5.71
N SER A 71 24.46 -13.44 -6.78
CA SER A 71 24.00 -13.64 -8.18
C SER A 71 23.79 -15.10 -8.59
N THR A 72 24.46 -16.04 -7.92
CA THR A 72 24.36 -17.48 -8.19
C THR A 72 23.31 -18.20 -7.33
N GLY A 73 22.61 -17.47 -6.45
CA GLY A 73 21.54 -18.01 -5.61
C GLY A 73 22.02 -18.71 -4.33
N PHE A 74 23.28 -18.55 -3.95
CA PHE A 74 23.81 -19.08 -2.70
C PHE A 74 23.80 -18.01 -1.61
N GLU A 75 23.42 -18.40 -0.38
CA GLU A 75 23.63 -17.55 0.79
C GLU A 75 25.14 -17.35 1.00
N VAL A 76 25.53 -16.09 1.18
CA VAL A 76 26.94 -15.74 1.42
C VAL A 76 27.07 -15.21 2.84
N ASP A 77 27.98 -15.82 3.59
CA ASP A 77 28.29 -15.36 4.93
C ASP A 77 28.91 -13.96 4.88
N GLY A 78 28.40 -13.08 5.73
CA GLY A 78 28.85 -11.70 5.82
C GLY A 78 28.05 -10.66 5.04
N MET A 79 26.94 -11.04 4.41
CA MET A 79 25.91 -10.11 3.96
C MET A 79 24.76 -10.06 4.97
N PHE A 80 24.31 -8.88 5.37
CA PHE A 80 23.23 -8.74 6.34
C PHE A 80 22.36 -7.52 6.08
N LEU A 81 21.08 -7.66 6.46
CA LEU A 81 20.10 -6.60 6.44
C LEU A 81 19.96 -6.02 7.84
N GLN A 82 19.90 -4.69 7.93
CA GLN A 82 19.69 -3.98 9.18
C GLN A 82 18.78 -2.77 8.98
N THR A 83 18.23 -2.25 10.07
CA THR A 83 17.57 -0.93 10.04
C THR A 83 18.60 0.13 10.38
N GLY A 84 18.80 1.09 9.50
CA GLY A 84 19.72 2.20 9.71
C GLY A 84 19.11 3.54 9.32
N PHE A 85 19.94 4.58 9.34
CA PHE A 85 19.56 5.90 8.88
C PHE A 85 20.25 6.18 7.55
N THR A 86 19.48 6.67 6.58
CA THR A 86 20.03 7.19 5.33
C THR A 86 20.80 8.47 5.60
N ASN A 87 21.58 8.93 4.62
CA ASN A 87 22.28 10.22 4.68
C ASN A 87 21.34 11.42 4.90
N GLY A 88 20.03 11.27 4.63
CA GLY A 88 19.00 12.27 4.90
C GLY A 88 18.38 12.19 6.30
N GLY A 89 18.85 11.28 7.16
CA GLY A 89 18.32 11.07 8.52
C GLY A 89 16.99 10.30 8.57
N LEU A 90 16.52 9.77 7.44
CA LEU A 90 15.34 8.91 7.39
C LEU A 90 15.73 7.48 7.73
N ARG A 91 14.85 6.76 8.42
CA ARG A 91 15.07 5.33 8.68
C ARG A 91 14.84 4.54 7.40
N SER A 92 15.74 3.60 7.12
CA SER A 92 15.64 2.72 5.97
C SER A 92 16.12 1.32 6.36
N VAL A 93 15.60 0.32 5.68
CA VAL A 93 16.26 -0.99 5.61
C VAL A 93 17.54 -0.81 4.80
N GLN A 94 18.65 -1.35 5.27
CA GLN A 94 19.96 -1.22 4.65
C GLN A 94 20.60 -2.58 4.48
N LEU A 95 21.18 -2.81 3.30
CA LEU A 95 22.08 -3.93 3.05
C LEU A 95 23.51 -3.49 3.37
N THR A 96 24.21 -4.30 4.14
CA THR A 96 25.62 -4.09 4.48
C THR A 96 26.38 -5.38 4.28
N ILE A 97 27.63 -5.27 3.86
CA ILE A 97 28.53 -6.40 3.70
C ILE A 97 29.80 -6.20 4.54
N ASN A 98 30.30 -7.31 5.10
CA ASN A 98 31.56 -7.34 5.81
C ASN A 98 32.71 -7.85 4.92
N GLN A 99 33.91 -7.96 5.48
CA GLN A 99 35.12 -8.40 4.77
C GLN A 99 35.02 -9.85 4.24
N THR A 100 34.22 -10.71 4.87
CA THR A 100 34.01 -12.11 4.45
C THR A 100 33.31 -12.19 3.09
N ALA A 101 32.38 -11.25 2.82
CA ALA A 101 31.65 -11.16 1.55
C ALA A 101 32.30 -10.18 0.54
N SER A 102 33.58 -9.82 0.72
CA SER A 102 34.26 -8.83 -0.12
C SER A 102 34.32 -9.17 -1.61
N ALA A 103 34.30 -10.47 -1.96
CA ALA A 103 34.26 -10.93 -3.34
C ALA A 103 32.92 -10.63 -4.05
N GLU A 104 31.86 -10.35 -3.30
CA GLU A 104 30.53 -10.05 -3.82
C GLU A 104 30.30 -8.55 -4.00
N ALA A 105 31.20 -7.70 -3.49
CA ALA A 105 31.11 -6.25 -3.63
C ALA A 105 31.05 -5.83 -5.11
N GLY A 106 30.03 -5.06 -5.48
CA GLY A 106 29.79 -4.61 -6.86
C GLY A 106 29.12 -5.63 -7.78
N ASN A 107 28.91 -6.88 -7.33
CA ASN A 107 28.10 -7.85 -8.06
C ASN A 107 26.60 -7.64 -7.80
N SER A 108 25.78 -8.26 -8.62
CA SER A 108 24.34 -8.36 -8.34
C SER A 108 24.09 -9.42 -7.26
N GLY A 109 23.16 -9.13 -6.36
CA GLY A 109 22.64 -10.07 -5.37
C GLY A 109 21.11 -9.99 -5.30
N ASN A 110 20.51 -10.98 -4.66
CA ASN A 110 19.08 -10.99 -4.40
C ASN A 110 18.79 -10.94 -2.90
N VAL A 111 17.89 -10.04 -2.52
CA VAL A 111 17.46 -9.86 -1.13
C VAL A 111 15.98 -10.18 -0.99
N SER A 112 15.63 -10.89 0.08
CA SER A 112 14.25 -11.14 0.47
C SER A 112 14.05 -10.75 1.92
N TYR A 113 13.10 -9.85 2.18
CA TYR A 113 12.89 -9.29 3.51
C TYR A 113 11.49 -8.72 3.69
N THR A 114 11.05 -8.70 4.94
CA THR A 114 9.78 -8.09 5.34
C THR A 114 10.05 -6.82 6.12
N TYR A 115 9.35 -5.75 5.76
CA TYR A 115 9.53 -4.43 6.33
C TYR A 115 8.21 -3.75 6.68
N GLU A 116 8.32 -2.78 7.59
CA GLU A 116 7.31 -1.74 7.80
C GLU A 116 7.59 -0.56 6.87
N PRO A 117 6.62 -0.07 6.10
CA PRO A 117 6.80 1.11 5.26
C PRO A 117 6.88 2.40 6.09
N ASP A 118 7.20 3.50 5.42
CA ASP A 118 7.10 4.82 6.02
C ASP A 118 5.65 5.13 6.41
N GLY A 119 5.48 5.83 7.54
CA GLY A 119 4.15 6.09 8.09
C GLY A 119 3.47 4.88 8.73
N TYR A 120 4.12 3.70 8.81
CA TYR A 120 3.49 2.52 9.38
C TYR A 120 2.96 2.75 10.80
N VAL A 121 1.69 2.45 10.98
CA VAL A 121 0.95 2.49 12.24
C VAL A 121 0.65 1.08 12.71
N SER A 122 0.91 0.80 13.99
CA SER A 122 0.67 -0.51 14.60
C SER A 122 -0.41 -0.46 15.67
N GLY A 123 -1.01 -1.62 15.95
CA GLY A 123 -1.98 -1.79 17.03
C GLY A 123 -3.28 -1.01 16.84
N GLY A 124 -3.78 -0.39 17.91
CA GLY A 124 -5.09 0.27 17.92
C GLY A 124 -5.25 1.41 16.93
N THR A 125 -4.16 2.10 16.58
CA THR A 125 -4.18 3.20 15.61
C THR A 125 -4.45 2.72 14.19
N ALA A 126 -3.92 1.54 13.82
CA ALA A 126 -4.19 0.92 12.51
C ALA A 126 -5.70 0.66 12.31
N SER A 127 -6.38 0.20 13.37
CA SER A 127 -7.83 -0.01 13.34
C SER A 127 -8.62 1.28 13.12
N ILE A 128 -8.15 2.40 13.69
CA ILE A 128 -8.78 3.72 13.50
C ILE A 128 -8.61 4.18 12.06
N THR A 129 -7.41 4.04 11.49
CA THR A 129 -7.15 4.40 10.10
C THR A 129 -8.01 3.58 9.13
N LEU A 130 -8.21 2.29 9.40
CA LEU A 130 -9.11 1.43 8.63
C LEU A 130 -10.58 1.83 8.75
N LEU A 131 -11.02 2.27 9.94
CA LEU A 131 -12.39 2.75 10.16
C LEU A 131 -12.72 3.96 9.29
N ILE A 132 -11.75 4.83 8.98
CA ILE A 132 -11.96 5.98 8.08
C ILE A 132 -12.43 5.51 6.70
N VAL A 133 -11.73 4.52 6.12
CA VAL A 133 -12.08 3.94 4.82
C VAL A 133 -13.44 3.24 4.88
N LEU A 134 -13.71 2.52 5.97
CA LEU A 134 -14.98 1.83 6.17
C LEU A 134 -16.16 2.81 6.24
N PHE A 135 -16.06 3.89 7.03
CA PHE A 135 -17.13 4.88 7.14
C PHE A 135 -17.34 5.65 5.84
N ALA A 136 -16.27 5.95 5.09
CA ALA A 136 -16.39 6.59 3.79
C ALA A 136 -17.11 5.68 2.79
N ALA A 137 -16.76 4.39 2.74
CA ALA A 137 -17.45 3.42 1.90
C ALA A 137 -18.92 3.25 2.32
N LEU A 138 -19.19 3.19 3.62
CA LEU A 138 -20.54 3.12 4.17
C LEU A 138 -21.37 4.36 3.80
N ALA A 139 -20.79 5.55 3.84
CA ALA A 139 -21.46 6.79 3.43
C ALA A 139 -21.90 6.74 1.95
N GLY A 140 -21.04 6.22 1.07
CA GLY A 140 -21.39 5.97 -0.33
C GLY A 140 -22.55 4.98 -0.49
N LEU A 141 -22.55 3.90 0.29
CA LEU A 141 -23.64 2.92 0.29
C LEU A 141 -24.95 3.52 0.80
N VAL A 142 -24.91 4.26 1.92
CA VAL A 142 -26.08 4.96 2.47
C VAL A 142 -26.62 5.97 1.47
N PHE A 143 -25.75 6.71 0.77
CA PHE A 143 -26.16 7.62 -0.29
C PHE A 143 -26.96 6.89 -1.39
N VAL A 144 -26.49 5.73 -1.86
CA VAL A 144 -27.20 4.92 -2.85
C VAL A 144 -28.55 4.45 -2.31
N VAL A 145 -28.59 3.91 -1.09
CA VAL A 145 -29.83 3.45 -0.45
C VAL A 145 -30.83 4.59 -0.33
N VAL A 146 -30.41 5.77 0.15
CA VAL A 146 -31.28 6.94 0.27
C VAL A 146 -31.75 7.42 -1.11
N ALA A 147 -30.89 7.44 -2.12
CA ALA A 147 -31.26 7.82 -3.48
C ALA A 147 -32.27 6.85 -4.12
N LEU A 148 -32.20 5.56 -3.78
CA LEU A 148 -33.12 4.53 -4.25
C LEU A 148 -34.48 4.57 -3.54
N PHE A 149 -34.50 4.67 -2.21
CA PHE A 149 -35.72 4.55 -1.41
C PHE A 149 -36.40 5.88 -1.08
N GLY A 150 -35.66 6.99 -1.14
CA GLY A 150 -36.18 8.34 -0.88
C GLY A 150 -37.01 8.92 -2.02
N ASN A 151 -36.97 8.31 -3.22
CA ASN A 151 -37.69 8.79 -4.39
C ASN A 151 -38.74 7.78 -4.89
N ASP A 152 -39.99 8.24 -5.00
CA ASP A 152 -41.14 7.44 -5.49
C ASP A 152 -40.96 6.89 -6.91
N SER A 153 -40.02 7.45 -7.67
CA SER A 153 -39.67 7.04 -9.03
C SER A 153 -39.18 5.59 -9.09
N PHE A 154 -38.35 5.14 -8.15
CA PHE A 154 -37.85 3.76 -8.13
C PHE A 154 -38.93 2.75 -7.69
N LYS A 155 -39.78 3.15 -6.74
CA LYS A 155 -40.98 2.37 -6.36
C LYS A 155 -41.95 2.19 -7.54
N LYS A 156 -42.09 3.20 -8.42
CA LYS A 156 -42.88 3.10 -9.65
C LYS A 156 -42.25 2.18 -10.71
N LEU A 157 -40.92 2.07 -10.73
CA LEU A 157 -40.16 1.20 -11.64
C LEU A 157 -40.27 -0.28 -11.25
N ILE A 158 -40.19 -0.59 -9.95
CA ILE A 158 -40.37 -1.95 -9.40
C ILE A 158 -41.85 -2.34 -9.27
N GLY A 159 -42.73 -1.37 -9.00
CA GLY A 159 -44.17 -1.58 -8.79
C GLY A 159 -45.02 -1.63 -10.06
N ARG A 160 -44.43 -1.43 -11.25
CA ARG A 160 -45.12 -1.59 -12.54
C ARG A 160 -45.24 -3.08 -12.88
N LYS A 161 -46.33 -3.69 -12.44
CA LYS A 161 -46.97 -4.77 -13.20
C LYS A 161 -48.00 -4.18 -14.14
#